data_AF-A0A5N6UX11-F1
#
_entry.id   AF-A0A5N6UX11-F1
#
_cell.length_a   1.000
_cell.length_b   1.000
_cell.length_c   1.000
_cell.angle_alpha   90.00
_cell.angle_beta   90.00
_cell.angle_gamma   90.00
#
_symmetry.space_group_name_H-M   'P 1'
#
loop_
_entity.id
_entity.type
_entity.pdbx_description
1 polymer ?
#
loop_
_entity_poly.entity_id
_entity_poly.type
_entity_poly.pdbx_seq_one_letter_code
_entity_poly.pdbx_strand_id
1 'polypeptide(L)'
;MGDKEVVEGFPECWTPDIVVGIDFGMTFTGVAYSCGPEWLPPKTIQRWPGRLPGELANKVPTSIEYSSTSGKVQNWGFKCDPELKGSDIKEFFKLHLAPQHQDESWGGPTRQEAQRWFQDYILSIYQHVVSHFNITIPQFGSRQVEFLFSVPTTWKDVRMVEETRAILERVINTKTPRHRAVIGLTEAEAAAVYAGNEHYMVDDTILVCDAGGGTTDVNVLKLISTRGEPTRLEQLGHVEGQPIGSVFIDRKIHHLICQRLEKVRDHLELSPSDAAWIMTSGRFQRLKCAFGTDAILTPWLKLDVPTLGPILDLPEAEIYNGQMHIAWDQIKDCFDLMVNKMYTLLDGHIKRMHSKYPGDQITYLVLSGGFGSSPYIRQCLIDRFGGSAENKHPNAEDMQILLADEPQLVVVHGLVLDRIQRIKRGVFTFGSRCAPVSYGIMCDKLYDANKHVGEPVRLDPRDNNMFAVDQIDWLIIQGSPIPYTGITKEFQLKVDPGRENDNWKVQIVMSTLPPDILPYNMREKGVQKVCCLDIAVDAVDKKLKNRHWYSMKPAFWRTVFEVKVVVGPADLSFQLWSKDKRILSGKHDPIAVSWMPAQGLEE
;
A
#
# COMPACT_ATOMS: atom_id res chain seq x y z
N MET A 1 -34.27 -26.23 0.74
CA MET A 1 -34.69 -24.81 0.71
C MET A 1 -33.68 -24.07 1.56
N GLY A 2 -32.74 -23.41 0.90
CA GLY A 2 -31.76 -22.53 1.52
C GLY A 2 -31.56 -21.42 0.49
N ASP A 3 -31.93 -20.21 0.86
CA ASP A 3 -32.03 -19.06 -0.03
C ASP A 3 -30.65 -18.74 -0.61
N LYS A 4 -30.53 -18.89 -1.93
CA LYS A 4 -29.47 -18.26 -2.70
C LYS A 4 -29.84 -16.79 -2.82
N GLU A 5 -29.31 -15.95 -1.94
CA GLU A 5 -29.24 -14.51 -2.22
C GLU A 5 -28.34 -14.32 -3.45
N VAL A 6 -29.00 -14.18 -4.60
CA VAL A 6 -28.39 -13.71 -5.83
C VAL A 6 -28.07 -12.23 -5.62
N VAL A 7 -26.79 -11.92 -5.45
CA VAL A 7 -26.30 -10.53 -5.46
C VAL A 7 -26.43 -10.01 -6.89
N GLU A 8 -27.58 -9.42 -7.22
CA GLU A 8 -27.79 -8.67 -8.46
C GLU A 8 -27.02 -7.33 -8.42
N GLY A 9 -26.32 -7.02 -9.51
CA GLY A 9 -25.96 -5.64 -9.84
C GLY A 9 -24.47 -5.26 -9.90
N PHE A 10 -23.63 -6.07 -10.55
CA PHE A 10 -22.45 -5.53 -11.25
C PHE A 10 -22.81 -5.40 -12.74
N PRO A 11 -22.42 -4.31 -13.43
CA PRO A 11 -22.67 -4.19 -14.86
C PRO A 11 -22.02 -5.39 -15.59
N GLU A 12 -22.81 -6.06 -16.41
CA GLU A 12 -22.33 -7.12 -17.29
C GLU A 12 -21.18 -6.63 -18.19
N CYS A 13 -20.28 -7.57 -18.51
CA CYS A 13 -19.39 -7.59 -19.69
C CYS A 13 -17.89 -7.26 -19.55
N TRP A 14 -17.25 -7.45 -18.39
CA TRP A 14 -15.78 -7.61 -18.36
C TRP A 14 -15.31 -8.64 -17.33
N THR A 15 -14.74 -9.74 -17.80
CA THR A 15 -14.17 -10.83 -16.99
C THR A 15 -12.79 -11.17 -17.51
N PRO A 16 -11.73 -11.14 -16.68
CA PRO A 16 -10.39 -11.40 -17.17
C PRO A 16 -10.24 -12.85 -17.61
N ASP A 17 -9.49 -13.08 -18.67
CA ASP A 17 -8.94 -14.40 -19.01
C ASP A 17 -7.64 -14.66 -18.25
N ILE A 18 -6.91 -13.59 -17.91
CA ILE A 18 -5.61 -13.63 -17.23
C ILE A 18 -5.61 -12.57 -16.13
N VAL A 19 -5.22 -13.00 -14.93
CA VAL A 19 -4.96 -12.11 -13.80
C VAL A 19 -3.45 -12.05 -13.59
N VAL A 20 -2.89 -10.86 -13.54
CA VAL A 20 -1.47 -10.60 -13.32
C VAL A 20 -1.32 -9.77 -12.05
N GLY A 21 -0.66 -10.31 -11.03
CA GLY A 21 -0.20 -9.53 -9.87
C GLY A 21 1.14 -8.88 -10.18
N ILE A 22 1.30 -7.61 -9.80
CA ILE A 22 2.56 -6.88 -9.86
C ILE A 22 2.80 -6.27 -8.48
N ASP A 23 3.87 -6.74 -7.83
CA ASP A 23 4.38 -6.17 -6.58
C ASP A 23 5.51 -5.20 -6.93
N PHE A 24 5.20 -3.90 -6.99
CA PHE A 24 6.18 -2.84 -7.18
C PHE A 24 6.89 -2.57 -5.85
N GLY A 25 7.94 -3.34 -5.56
CA GLY A 25 8.74 -3.18 -4.35
C GLY A 25 9.79 -2.08 -4.44
N MET A 26 10.30 -1.66 -3.28
CA MET A 26 11.33 -0.61 -3.17
C MET A 26 12.65 -0.98 -3.88
N THR A 27 13.10 -2.22 -3.69
CA THR A 27 14.37 -2.75 -4.22
C THR A 27 14.14 -3.65 -5.42
N PHE A 28 13.08 -4.45 -5.40
CA PHE A 28 12.78 -5.46 -6.41
C PHE A 28 11.28 -5.51 -6.69
N THR A 29 10.92 -5.77 -7.95
CA THR A 29 9.56 -5.95 -8.43
C THR A 29 9.29 -7.42 -8.75
N GLY A 30 8.16 -7.96 -8.28
CA GLY A 30 7.70 -9.31 -8.58
C GLY A 30 6.51 -9.31 -9.52
N VAL A 31 6.41 -10.31 -10.40
CA VAL A 31 5.24 -10.51 -11.27
C VAL A 31 4.81 -11.96 -11.23
N ALA A 32 3.53 -12.21 -10.94
CA ALA A 32 2.91 -13.52 -10.99
C ALA A 32 1.57 -13.46 -11.71
N TYR A 33 1.12 -14.58 -12.25
CA TYR A 33 -0.15 -14.62 -12.99
C TYR A 33 -0.86 -15.95 -12.85
N SER A 34 -2.17 -15.93 -13.10
CA SER A 34 -2.99 -17.13 -13.27
C SER A 34 -3.94 -16.92 -14.45
N CYS A 35 -4.27 -18.01 -15.14
CA CYS A 35 -5.10 -17.99 -16.35
C CYS A 35 -6.37 -18.80 -16.11
N GLY A 36 -7.48 -18.30 -16.65
CA GLY A 36 -8.72 -19.06 -16.76
C GLY A 36 -8.69 -20.08 -17.91
N PRO A 37 -9.64 -21.02 -17.92
CA PRO A 37 -10.72 -21.19 -16.95
C PRO A 37 -10.32 -21.93 -15.65
N GLU A 38 -9.16 -22.59 -15.61
CA GLU A 38 -8.79 -23.44 -14.47
C GLU A 38 -8.40 -22.62 -13.22
N TRP A 39 -7.79 -21.45 -13.43
CA TRP A 39 -7.33 -20.56 -12.35
C TRP A 39 -6.51 -21.32 -11.31
N LEU A 40 -5.41 -21.92 -11.77
CA LEU A 40 -4.44 -22.63 -10.95
C LEU A 40 -3.71 -21.67 -10.00
N PRO A 41 -2.99 -22.18 -8.98
CA PRO A 41 -2.11 -21.36 -8.16
C PRO A 41 -1.17 -20.47 -9.00
N PRO A 42 -0.81 -19.27 -8.51
CA PRO A 42 -0.07 -18.29 -9.29
C PRO A 42 1.26 -18.83 -9.83
N LYS A 43 1.59 -18.49 -11.06
CA LYS A 43 2.90 -18.75 -11.68
C LYS A 43 3.73 -17.47 -11.69
N THR A 44 4.96 -17.54 -11.19
CA THR A 44 5.89 -16.39 -11.17
C THR A 44 6.62 -16.24 -12.50
N ILE A 45 6.75 -15.01 -13.00
CA ILE A 45 7.65 -14.70 -14.11
C ILE A 45 9.07 -14.61 -13.55
N GLN A 46 9.93 -15.55 -13.93
CA GLN A 46 11.31 -15.61 -13.43
C GLN A 46 12.38 -15.31 -14.49
N ARG A 47 11.98 -15.19 -15.76
CA ARG A 47 12.88 -14.89 -16.88
C ARG A 47 12.84 -13.40 -17.16
N TRP A 48 13.95 -12.73 -16.91
CA TRP A 48 14.07 -11.28 -17.00
C TRP A 48 15.12 -10.88 -18.04
N PRO A 49 14.93 -9.76 -18.75
CA PRO A 49 15.94 -9.25 -19.66
C PRO A 49 17.22 -8.85 -18.90
N GLY A 50 18.39 -9.01 -19.54
CA GLY A 50 19.70 -8.70 -18.91
C GLY A 50 20.34 -9.88 -18.18
N ARG A 51 19.63 -11.01 -18.02
CA ARG A 51 20.17 -12.26 -17.45
C ARG A 51 20.54 -13.25 -18.55
N LEU A 52 21.46 -14.16 -18.25
CA LEU A 52 21.87 -15.20 -19.20
C LEU A 52 20.74 -16.22 -19.46
N PRO A 53 20.69 -16.86 -20.64
CA PRO A 53 19.72 -17.91 -20.92
C PRO A 53 19.82 -19.05 -19.88
N GLY A 54 18.78 -19.21 -19.05
CA GLY A 54 18.72 -20.23 -18.01
C GLY A 54 18.84 -19.70 -16.58
N GLU A 55 19.31 -18.47 -16.40
CA GLU A 55 19.27 -17.80 -15.10
C GLU A 55 17.84 -17.36 -14.77
N LEU A 56 17.32 -17.84 -13.64
CA LEU A 56 16.01 -17.47 -13.11
C LEU A 56 16.19 -16.53 -11.93
N ALA A 57 15.27 -15.56 -11.79
CA ALA A 57 15.18 -14.72 -10.61
C ALA A 57 13.70 -14.47 -10.27
N ASN A 58 13.32 -14.67 -9.02
CA ASN A 58 11.93 -14.50 -8.56
C ASN A 58 11.42 -13.05 -8.71
N LYS A 59 12.35 -12.09 -8.69
CA LYS A 59 12.07 -10.67 -8.86
C LYS A 59 13.16 -10.00 -9.70
N VAL A 60 12.84 -8.83 -10.24
CA VAL A 60 13.74 -7.95 -11.01
C VAL A 60 14.04 -6.68 -10.22
N PRO A 61 15.26 -6.12 -10.25
CA PRO A 61 15.58 -4.87 -9.57
C PRO A 61 14.64 -3.74 -9.98
N THR A 62 14.19 -2.95 -9.01
CA THR A 62 13.41 -1.73 -9.24
C THR A 62 14.34 -0.58 -9.59
N SER A 63 14.93 -0.67 -10.78
CA SER A 63 15.91 0.29 -11.31
C SER A 63 15.59 0.65 -12.75
N ILE A 64 15.83 1.92 -13.11
CA ILE A 64 15.65 2.43 -14.46
C ILE A 64 16.79 3.35 -14.84
N GLU A 65 17.36 3.16 -16.02
CA GLU A 65 18.49 3.93 -16.52
C GLU A 65 18.05 4.83 -17.67
N TYR A 66 18.46 6.10 -17.62
CA TYR A 66 18.24 7.07 -18.70
C TYR A 66 19.52 7.30 -19.51
N SER A 67 19.35 7.43 -20.82
CA SER A 67 20.42 7.87 -21.71
C SER A 67 20.73 9.34 -21.42
N SER A 68 21.98 9.62 -21.04
CA SER A 68 22.48 10.98 -20.77
C SER A 68 22.34 11.93 -21.98
N THR A 69 22.32 11.39 -23.21
CA THR A 69 22.17 12.17 -24.44
C THR A 69 20.71 12.44 -24.80
N SER A 70 19.83 11.45 -24.65
CA SER A 70 18.44 11.55 -25.15
C SER A 70 17.39 11.80 -24.06
N GLY A 71 17.74 11.62 -22.79
CA GLY A 71 16.81 11.71 -21.66
C GLY A 71 15.68 10.65 -21.69
N LYS A 72 15.83 9.61 -22.52
CA LYS A 72 14.89 8.49 -22.65
C LYS A 72 15.40 7.28 -21.89
N VAL A 73 14.48 6.40 -21.50
CA VAL A 73 14.78 5.11 -20.89
C VAL A 73 15.67 4.30 -21.83
N GLN A 74 16.84 3.91 -21.33
CA GLN A 74 17.82 3.09 -22.03
C GLN A 74 17.76 1.64 -21.54
N ASN A 75 17.81 1.44 -20.22
CA ASN A 75 17.75 0.13 -19.59
C ASN A 75 16.84 0.15 -18.35
N TRP A 76 16.51 -1.04 -17.85
CA TRP A 76 15.76 -1.24 -16.61
C TRP A 76 16.10 -2.60 -16.00
N GLY A 77 15.90 -2.74 -14.69
CA GLY A 77 16.14 -4.00 -13.98
C GLY A 77 17.57 -4.50 -14.12
N PHE A 78 17.74 -5.79 -14.44
CA PHE A 78 19.06 -6.41 -14.59
C PHE A 78 19.88 -5.90 -15.78
N LYS A 79 19.31 -5.05 -16.65
CA LYS A 79 20.06 -4.40 -17.73
C LYS A 79 20.78 -3.12 -17.28
N CYS A 80 20.42 -2.57 -16.12
CA CYS A 80 21.13 -1.44 -15.54
C CYS A 80 22.51 -1.91 -15.06
N ASP A 81 23.57 -1.22 -15.49
CA ASP A 81 24.94 -1.55 -15.10
C ASP A 81 25.52 -0.43 -14.21
N PRO A 82 25.60 -0.64 -12.88
CA PRO A 82 26.13 0.34 -11.95
C PRO A 82 27.65 0.53 -12.05
N GLU A 83 28.38 -0.36 -12.73
CA GLU A 83 29.84 -0.26 -12.89
C GLU A 83 30.23 0.64 -14.07
N LEU A 84 29.29 0.95 -14.97
CA LEU A 84 29.51 1.82 -16.12
C LEU A 84 29.59 3.30 -15.68
N LYS A 85 30.73 3.94 -15.92
CA LYS A 85 30.94 5.36 -15.56
C LYS A 85 29.94 6.26 -16.33
N GLY A 86 29.18 7.08 -15.60
CA GLY A 86 28.27 8.09 -16.17
C GLY A 86 26.85 7.59 -16.45
N SER A 87 26.48 6.39 -15.99
CA SER A 87 25.11 5.87 -16.07
C SER A 87 24.15 6.67 -15.20
N ASP A 88 22.99 7.06 -15.75
CA ASP A 88 21.94 7.74 -15.00
C ASP A 88 20.89 6.75 -14.50
N ILE A 89 21.28 5.94 -13.50
CA ILE A 89 20.41 4.91 -12.91
C ILE A 89 19.63 5.51 -11.74
N LYS A 90 18.31 5.34 -11.78
CA LYS A 90 17.37 5.76 -10.74
C LYS A 90 16.88 4.53 -9.98
N GLU A 91 17.16 4.49 -8.69
CA GLU A 91 16.72 3.46 -7.75
C GLU A 91 16.05 4.11 -6.52
N PHE A 92 15.44 3.30 -5.66
CA PHE A 92 14.91 3.75 -4.37
C PHE A 92 13.88 4.90 -4.43
N PHE A 93 13.20 5.07 -5.57
CA PHE A 93 12.27 6.18 -5.79
C PHE A 93 10.84 5.92 -5.31
N LYS A 94 10.52 4.69 -4.87
CA LYS A 94 9.17 4.34 -4.37
C LYS A 94 8.75 5.18 -3.16
N LEU A 95 9.66 5.45 -2.22
CA LEU A 95 9.37 6.28 -1.03
C LEU A 95 9.03 7.73 -1.39
N HIS A 96 9.62 8.25 -2.47
CA HIS A 96 9.42 9.62 -2.96
C HIS A 96 8.08 9.82 -3.69
N LEU A 97 7.28 8.76 -3.87
CA LEU A 97 5.88 8.88 -4.32
C LEU A 97 5.00 9.51 -3.24
N ALA A 98 5.39 9.35 -1.96
CA ALA A 98 4.70 9.90 -0.81
C ALA A 98 5.07 11.37 -0.55
N PRO A 99 4.11 12.31 -0.51
CA PRO A 99 4.38 13.72 -0.27
C PRO A 99 4.98 13.99 1.12
N GLN A 100 4.73 13.12 2.10
CA GLN A 100 5.30 13.21 3.45
C GLN A 100 6.75 12.71 3.55
N HIS A 101 7.28 12.05 2.52
CA HIS A 101 8.66 11.58 2.56
C HIS A 101 9.61 12.76 2.33
N GLN A 102 10.29 13.18 3.39
CA GLN A 102 11.42 14.12 3.31
C GLN A 102 12.71 13.31 3.46
N ASP A 103 13.62 13.47 2.50
CA ASP A 103 14.96 12.90 2.62
C ASP A 103 15.74 13.73 3.66
N GLU A 104 16.42 13.08 4.60
CA GLU A 104 17.31 13.75 5.55
C GLU A 104 18.53 14.37 4.82
N SER A 105 18.76 13.95 3.57
CA SER A 105 19.88 14.35 2.72
C SER A 105 19.44 15.41 1.70
N TRP A 106 20.16 16.54 1.61
CA TRP A 106 19.98 17.51 0.53
C TRP A 106 20.24 16.84 -0.84
N GLY A 107 19.22 16.73 -1.70
CA GLY A 107 19.38 16.31 -3.11
C GLY A 107 18.61 15.06 -3.59
N GLY A 108 17.69 14.50 -2.80
CA GLY A 108 16.80 13.42 -3.25
C GLY A 108 15.82 13.84 -4.36
N PRO A 109 15.22 12.90 -5.11
CA PRO A 109 14.29 13.22 -6.20
C PRO A 109 13.03 13.91 -5.72
N THR A 110 12.54 14.83 -6.54
CA THR A 110 11.21 15.40 -6.36
C THR A 110 10.13 14.34 -6.58
N ARG A 111 8.95 14.55 -5.98
CA ARG A 111 7.79 13.67 -6.18
C ARG A 111 7.42 13.50 -7.65
N GLN A 112 7.53 14.58 -8.43
CA GLN A 112 7.22 14.57 -9.86
C GLN A 112 8.21 13.69 -10.65
N GLU A 113 9.50 13.76 -10.30
CA GLU A 113 10.52 12.86 -10.87
C GLU A 113 10.25 11.41 -10.49
N ALA A 114 9.96 11.13 -9.22
CA ALA A 114 9.61 9.79 -8.76
C ALA A 114 8.37 9.22 -9.48
N GLN A 115 7.33 10.03 -9.69
CA GLN A 115 6.14 9.65 -10.46
C GLN A 115 6.47 9.36 -11.93
N ARG A 116 7.36 10.15 -12.54
CA ARG A 116 7.84 9.90 -13.91
C ARG A 116 8.62 8.60 -13.99
N TRP A 117 9.56 8.36 -13.07
CA TRP A 117 10.37 7.13 -13.05
C TRP A 117 9.50 5.91 -12.79
N PHE A 118 8.50 6.02 -11.91
CA PHE A 118 7.49 4.99 -11.70
C PHE A 118 6.71 4.69 -13.00
N GLN A 119 6.19 5.71 -13.68
CA GLN A 119 5.47 5.52 -14.94
C GLN A 119 6.33 4.78 -15.99
N ASP A 120 7.56 5.24 -16.18
CA ASP A 120 8.48 4.72 -17.20
C ASP A 120 8.94 3.28 -16.86
N TYR A 121 9.12 2.98 -15.57
CA TYR A 121 9.45 1.65 -15.09
C TYR A 121 8.27 0.67 -15.23
N ILE A 122 7.05 1.06 -14.83
CA ILE A 122 5.85 0.23 -15.00
C ILE A 122 5.56 -0.02 -16.48
N LEU A 123 5.81 0.96 -17.36
CA LEU A 123 5.71 0.74 -18.80
C LEU A 123 6.67 -0.36 -19.28
N SER A 124 7.90 -0.39 -18.76
CA SER A 124 8.89 -1.42 -19.08
C SER A 124 8.47 -2.81 -18.59
N ILE A 125 7.94 -2.89 -17.36
CA ILE A 125 7.36 -4.13 -16.80
C ILE A 125 6.18 -4.61 -17.66
N TYR A 126 5.23 -3.73 -17.96
CA TYR A 126 4.06 -4.05 -18.77
C TYR A 126 4.45 -4.60 -20.15
N GLN A 127 5.38 -3.93 -20.84
CA GLN A 127 5.89 -4.38 -22.14
C GLN A 127 6.54 -5.77 -22.05
N HIS A 128 7.31 -6.03 -20.99
CA HIS A 128 7.92 -7.35 -20.77
C HIS A 128 6.87 -8.44 -20.54
N VAL A 129 5.87 -8.18 -19.68
CA VAL A 129 4.80 -9.14 -19.40
C VAL A 129 3.99 -9.44 -20.66
N VAL A 130 3.63 -8.42 -21.43
CA VAL A 130 2.93 -8.58 -22.71
C VAL A 130 3.77 -9.37 -23.71
N SER A 131 5.08 -9.11 -23.80
CA SER A 131 6.00 -9.87 -24.65
C SER A 131 6.08 -11.33 -24.22
N HIS A 132 6.20 -11.58 -22.91
CA HIS A 132 6.20 -12.92 -22.34
C HIS A 132 4.94 -13.69 -22.74
N PHE A 133 3.75 -13.11 -22.55
CA PHE A 133 2.49 -13.78 -22.91
C PHE A 133 2.27 -13.97 -24.40
N ASN A 134 2.74 -13.04 -25.25
CA ASN A 134 2.69 -13.25 -26.71
C ASN A 134 3.45 -14.51 -27.15
N ILE A 135 4.47 -14.92 -26.38
CA ILE A 135 5.27 -16.11 -26.66
C ILE A 135 4.70 -17.35 -25.96
N THR A 136 4.16 -17.21 -24.74
CA THR A 136 3.79 -18.35 -23.89
C THR A 136 2.31 -18.71 -23.89
N ILE A 137 1.43 -17.79 -24.30
CA ILE A 137 -0.03 -17.99 -24.25
C ILE A 137 -0.62 -17.98 -25.67
N PRO A 138 -1.27 -19.08 -26.10
CA PRO A 138 -1.95 -19.13 -27.38
C PRO A 138 -3.02 -18.05 -27.52
N GLN A 139 -3.00 -17.36 -28.66
CA GLN A 139 -3.97 -16.31 -29.02
C GLN A 139 -4.04 -15.17 -27.97
N PHE A 140 -2.91 -14.81 -27.33
CA PHE A 140 -2.88 -13.79 -26.30
C PHE A 140 -3.53 -12.45 -26.72
N GLY A 141 -3.38 -12.02 -27.98
CA GLY A 141 -3.92 -10.74 -28.45
C GLY A 141 -5.44 -10.57 -28.34
N SER A 142 -6.21 -11.65 -28.18
CA SER A 142 -7.67 -11.62 -27.94
C SER A 142 -8.06 -11.75 -26.47
N ARG A 143 -7.12 -11.95 -25.55
CA ARG A 143 -7.38 -12.18 -24.11
C ARG A 143 -7.64 -10.88 -23.36
N GLN A 144 -8.54 -10.93 -22.39
CA GLN A 144 -8.76 -9.88 -21.39
C GLN A 144 -7.75 -10.06 -20.25
N VAL A 145 -6.98 -9.02 -19.93
CA VAL A 145 -5.93 -9.08 -18.92
C VAL A 145 -6.16 -8.05 -17.83
N GLU A 146 -6.21 -8.51 -16.58
CA GLU A 146 -6.31 -7.65 -15.40
C GLU A 146 -4.96 -7.59 -14.69
N PHE A 147 -4.36 -6.40 -14.66
CA PHE A 147 -3.12 -6.13 -13.94
C PHE A 147 -3.45 -5.56 -12.57
N LEU A 148 -3.21 -6.34 -11.52
CA LEU A 148 -3.39 -6.00 -10.12
C LEU A 148 -2.09 -5.46 -9.54
N PHE A 149 -2.15 -4.29 -8.92
CA PHE A 149 -1.02 -3.69 -8.21
C PHE A 149 -1.29 -3.68 -6.71
N SER A 150 -0.28 -4.04 -5.92
CA SER A 150 -0.30 -3.71 -4.49
C SER A 150 0.00 -2.23 -4.28
N VAL A 151 -0.40 -1.70 -3.13
CA VAL A 151 0.04 -0.40 -2.65
C VAL A 151 0.69 -0.52 -1.27
N PRO A 152 1.63 0.39 -0.93
CA PRO A 152 2.28 0.37 0.37
C PRO A 152 1.27 0.60 1.49
N THR A 153 1.36 -0.16 2.58
CA THR A 153 0.48 0.03 3.75
C THR A 153 0.75 1.35 4.46
N THR A 154 1.95 1.93 4.28
CA THR A 154 2.29 3.28 4.75
C THR A 154 1.44 4.40 4.13
N TRP A 155 0.74 4.16 3.02
CA TRP A 155 -0.05 5.18 2.33
C TRP A 155 -1.42 5.35 2.99
N LYS A 156 -1.51 6.35 3.88
CA LYS A 156 -2.75 6.71 4.59
C LYS A 156 -3.64 7.69 3.81
N ASP A 157 -3.09 8.37 2.81
CA ASP A 157 -3.81 9.33 1.98
C ASP A 157 -4.34 8.66 0.69
N VAL A 158 -5.66 8.47 0.63
CA VAL A 158 -6.35 7.90 -0.54
C VAL A 158 -6.10 8.69 -1.83
N ARG A 159 -5.82 10.00 -1.75
CA ARG A 159 -5.50 10.81 -2.94
C ARG A 159 -4.24 10.31 -3.64
N MET A 160 -3.26 9.79 -2.89
CA MET A 160 -2.06 9.21 -3.49
C MET A 160 -2.36 7.94 -4.30
N VAL A 161 -3.28 7.12 -3.80
CA VAL A 161 -3.72 5.88 -4.45
C VAL A 161 -4.41 6.23 -5.76
N GLU A 162 -5.24 7.25 -5.78
CA GLU A 162 -5.95 7.71 -6.97
C GLU A 162 -5.03 8.36 -8.00
N GLU A 163 -4.04 9.16 -7.58
CA GLU A 163 -3.00 9.66 -8.47
C GLU A 163 -2.18 8.52 -9.09
N THR A 164 -1.84 7.49 -8.31
CA THR A 164 -1.13 6.30 -8.79
C THR A 164 -2.00 5.50 -9.76
N ARG A 165 -3.30 5.33 -9.47
CA ARG A 165 -4.28 4.69 -10.34
C ARG A 165 -4.31 5.39 -11.71
N ALA A 166 -4.38 6.72 -11.73
CA ALA A 166 -4.36 7.49 -12.96
C ALA A 166 -3.07 7.28 -13.79
N ILE A 167 -1.91 7.12 -13.13
CA ILE A 167 -0.66 6.77 -13.82
C ILE A 167 -0.74 5.36 -14.41
N LEU A 168 -1.16 4.37 -13.63
CA LEU A 168 -1.26 2.97 -14.05
C LEU A 168 -2.23 2.79 -15.23
N GLU A 169 -3.41 3.41 -15.15
CA GLU A 169 -4.40 3.40 -16.23
C GLU A 169 -3.85 4.07 -17.49
N ARG A 170 -3.12 5.19 -17.36
CA ARG A 170 -2.45 5.83 -18.50
C ARG A 170 -1.42 4.90 -19.15
N VAL A 171 -0.67 4.13 -18.37
CA VAL A 171 0.36 3.21 -18.89
C VAL A 171 -0.26 1.98 -19.57
N ILE A 172 -1.29 1.39 -18.97
CA ILE A 172 -1.83 0.08 -19.38
C ILE A 172 -3.04 0.19 -20.32
N ASN A 173 -3.97 1.11 -20.04
CA ASN A 173 -5.27 1.16 -20.74
C ASN A 173 -5.23 1.94 -22.05
N THR A 174 -4.25 2.86 -22.24
CA THR A 174 -4.26 3.77 -23.40
C THR A 174 -4.04 3.10 -24.75
N LYS A 175 -3.42 1.91 -24.79
CA LYS A 175 -3.07 1.23 -26.06
C LYS A 175 -3.85 -0.05 -26.32
N THR A 176 -4.44 -0.66 -25.29
CA THR A 176 -5.09 -1.97 -25.42
C THR A 176 -6.40 -2.00 -24.63
N PRO A 177 -7.57 -1.91 -25.28
CA PRO A 177 -8.87 -1.84 -24.59
C PRO A 177 -9.23 -3.15 -23.84
N ARG A 178 -8.50 -4.24 -24.09
CA ARG A 178 -8.66 -5.53 -23.40
C ARG A 178 -7.83 -5.64 -22.13
N HIS A 179 -6.94 -4.70 -21.86
CA HIS A 179 -6.13 -4.69 -20.65
C HIS A 179 -6.66 -3.64 -19.69
N ARG A 180 -6.70 -3.97 -18.39
CA ARG A 180 -7.02 -2.99 -17.35
C ARG A 180 -6.02 -3.05 -16.21
N ALA A 181 -5.67 -1.89 -15.67
CA ALA A 181 -4.97 -1.76 -14.40
C ALA A 181 -5.97 -1.60 -13.25
N VAL A 182 -5.72 -2.28 -12.13
CA VAL A 182 -6.52 -2.18 -10.92
C VAL A 182 -5.59 -2.17 -9.72
N ILE A 183 -5.82 -1.25 -8.79
CA ILE A 183 -5.19 -1.31 -7.48
C ILE A 183 -5.95 -2.36 -6.66
N GLY A 184 -5.23 -3.40 -6.25
CA GLY A 184 -5.74 -4.52 -5.48
C GLY A 184 -5.58 -4.27 -3.99
N LEU A 185 -4.95 -5.23 -3.30
CA LEU A 185 -4.73 -5.21 -1.86
C LEU A 185 -3.55 -4.30 -1.46
N THR A 186 -3.47 -3.89 -0.19
CA THR A 186 -2.21 -3.38 0.35
C THR A 186 -1.15 -4.49 0.43
N GLU A 187 0.12 -4.15 0.54
CA GLU A 187 1.23 -5.13 0.69
C GLU A 187 0.97 -6.11 1.85
N ALA A 188 0.67 -5.61 3.06
CA ALA A 188 0.38 -6.47 4.20
C ALA A 188 -0.95 -7.25 4.08
N GLU A 189 -1.96 -6.75 3.36
CA GLU A 189 -3.16 -7.54 3.07
C GLU A 189 -2.87 -8.67 2.07
N ALA A 190 -2.06 -8.40 1.04
CA ALA A 190 -1.68 -9.44 0.09
C ALA A 190 -0.83 -10.53 0.76
N ALA A 191 0.16 -10.13 1.57
CA ALA A 191 0.95 -11.06 2.37
C ALA A 191 0.07 -11.91 3.30
N ALA A 192 -0.97 -11.30 3.88
CA ALA A 192 -1.96 -11.99 4.69
C ALA A 192 -2.81 -13.01 3.92
N VAL A 193 -3.23 -12.70 2.70
CA VAL A 193 -3.95 -13.67 1.85
C VAL A 193 -3.07 -14.89 1.56
N TYR A 194 -1.79 -14.65 1.24
CA TYR A 194 -0.84 -15.74 1.02
C TYR A 194 -0.70 -16.60 2.28
N ALA A 195 -0.39 -15.99 3.43
CA ALA A 195 -0.25 -16.69 4.69
C ALA A 195 -1.54 -17.44 5.07
N GLY A 196 -2.71 -16.81 4.98
CA GLY A 196 -3.99 -17.44 5.30
C GLY A 196 -4.38 -18.63 4.41
N ASN A 197 -3.70 -18.82 3.28
CA ASN A 197 -3.89 -19.96 2.39
C ASN A 197 -2.95 -21.15 2.72
N GLU A 198 -2.11 -21.01 3.75
CA GLU A 198 -1.28 -22.07 4.30
C GLU A 198 -2.04 -22.98 5.28
N HIS A 199 -1.32 -23.91 5.89
CA HIS A 199 -1.85 -25.01 6.69
C HIS A 199 -2.20 -24.60 8.14
N TYR A 200 -2.99 -23.56 8.33
CA TYR A 200 -3.46 -23.08 9.65
C TYR A 200 -4.85 -23.64 10.01
N MET A 201 -5.17 -23.62 11.30
CA MET A 201 -6.46 -24.07 11.84
C MET A 201 -7.43 -22.90 11.99
N VAL A 202 -8.72 -23.21 11.97
CA VAL A 202 -9.76 -22.22 12.30
C VAL A 202 -9.48 -21.64 13.69
N ASP A 203 -9.76 -20.35 13.84
CA ASP A 203 -9.53 -19.56 15.05
C ASP A 203 -8.06 -19.24 15.36
N ASP A 204 -7.09 -19.72 14.57
CA ASP A 204 -5.71 -19.29 14.69
C ASP A 204 -5.60 -17.78 14.43
N THR A 205 -4.94 -17.08 15.35
CA THR A 205 -4.58 -15.67 15.18
C THR A 205 -3.16 -15.55 14.67
N ILE A 206 -3.00 -14.90 13.53
CA ILE A 206 -1.77 -14.79 12.77
C ILE A 206 -1.35 -13.31 12.72
N LEU A 207 -0.15 -13.03 13.20
CA LEU A 207 0.55 -11.76 13.03
C LEU A 207 1.45 -11.89 11.80
N VAL A 208 1.08 -11.29 10.69
CA VAL A 208 1.89 -11.27 9.47
C VAL A 208 2.80 -10.06 9.51
N CYS A 209 4.09 -10.27 9.31
CA CYS A 209 5.13 -9.24 9.26
C CYS A 209 5.88 -9.35 7.93
N ASP A 210 5.49 -8.53 6.96
CA ASP A 210 6.17 -8.42 5.67
C ASP A 210 7.26 -7.35 5.77
N ALA A 211 8.50 -7.79 5.94
CA ALA A 211 9.66 -6.91 6.04
C ALA A 211 10.38 -6.90 4.68
N GLY A 212 10.18 -5.82 3.93
CA GLY A 212 10.71 -5.62 2.59
C GLY A 212 11.97 -4.78 2.53
N GLY A 213 12.26 -4.26 1.34
CA GLY A 213 13.42 -3.42 1.09
C GLY A 213 13.33 -2.06 1.79
N GLY A 214 12.15 -1.43 1.79
CA GLY A 214 11.96 -0.07 2.32
C GLY A 214 10.95 0.05 3.47
N THR A 215 10.06 -0.93 3.64
CA THR A 215 9.00 -0.90 4.65
C THR A 215 8.88 -2.25 5.33
N THR A 216 8.37 -2.22 6.55
CA THR A 216 7.88 -3.39 7.26
C THR A 216 6.40 -3.17 7.52
N ASP A 217 5.57 -4.04 6.98
CA ASP A 217 4.12 -3.93 6.97
C ASP A 217 3.53 -5.08 7.81
N VAL A 218 2.66 -4.75 8.76
CA VAL A 218 2.16 -5.67 9.79
C VAL A 218 0.64 -5.73 9.79
N ASN A 219 0.11 -6.95 9.95
CA ASN A 219 -1.31 -7.21 10.06
C ASN A 219 -1.60 -8.29 11.12
N VAL A 220 -2.67 -8.13 11.91
CA VAL A 220 -3.14 -9.12 12.89
C VAL A 220 -4.49 -9.63 12.45
N LEU A 221 -4.57 -10.93 12.19
CA LEU A 221 -5.73 -11.54 11.54
C LEU A 221 -6.12 -12.83 12.24
N LYS A 222 -7.41 -13.15 12.18
CA LYS A 222 -7.94 -14.44 12.60
C LYS A 222 -8.42 -15.24 11.40
N LEU A 223 -8.04 -16.52 11.32
CA LEU A 223 -8.53 -17.41 10.26
C LEU A 223 -9.93 -17.92 10.60
N ILE A 224 -10.89 -17.65 9.71
CA ILE A 224 -12.30 -18.00 9.91
C ILE A 224 -12.70 -19.24 9.11
N SER A 225 -12.05 -19.49 7.97
CA SER A 225 -12.37 -20.61 7.07
C SER A 225 -11.70 -21.91 7.49
N THR A 226 -12.41 -23.02 7.35
CA THR A 226 -11.83 -24.36 7.54
C THR A 226 -10.93 -24.76 6.36
N ARG A 227 -10.05 -25.74 6.57
CA ARG A 227 -9.18 -26.27 5.52
C ARG A 227 -10.00 -26.81 4.34
N GLY A 228 -9.71 -26.32 3.14
CA GLY A 228 -10.39 -26.70 1.90
C GLY A 228 -11.57 -25.81 1.52
N GLU A 229 -11.99 -24.92 2.41
CA GLU A 229 -12.89 -23.82 2.08
C GLU A 229 -12.11 -22.62 1.52
N PRO A 230 -12.78 -21.69 0.80
CA PRO A 230 -12.16 -20.42 0.42
C PRO A 230 -11.64 -19.67 1.64
N THR A 231 -10.39 -19.20 1.58
CA THR A 231 -9.74 -18.48 2.67
C THR A 231 -10.57 -17.28 3.08
N ARG A 232 -10.89 -17.18 4.38
CA ARG A 232 -11.57 -16.04 5.00
C ARG A 232 -10.79 -15.60 6.22
N LEU A 233 -10.48 -14.31 6.26
CA LEU A 233 -9.71 -13.66 7.29
C LEU A 233 -10.52 -12.53 7.92
N GLU A 234 -10.47 -12.45 9.25
CA GLU A 234 -10.99 -11.32 10.02
C GLU A 234 -9.81 -10.45 10.48
N GLN A 235 -9.84 -9.16 10.12
CA GLN A 235 -8.85 -8.19 10.60
C GLN A 235 -9.16 -7.79 12.05
N LEU A 236 -8.25 -8.11 12.97
CA LEU A 236 -8.40 -7.75 14.38
C LEU A 236 -7.96 -6.29 14.65
N GLY A 237 -7.11 -5.73 13.79
CA GLY A 237 -6.67 -4.34 13.82
C GLY A 237 -6.51 -3.74 12.42
N HIS A 238 -6.23 -2.43 12.36
CA HIS A 238 -5.84 -1.80 11.10
C HIS A 238 -4.42 -2.25 10.71
N VAL A 239 -4.18 -2.25 9.41
CA VAL A 239 -2.89 -2.59 8.83
C VAL A 239 -1.92 -1.42 9.02
N GLU A 240 -0.69 -1.67 9.45
CA GLU A 240 0.30 -0.62 9.70
C GLU A 240 1.59 -0.91 8.93
N GLY A 241 2.13 0.11 8.25
CA GLY A 241 3.43 0.06 7.60
C GLY A 241 4.37 1.10 8.21
N GLN A 242 5.64 0.73 8.41
CA GLN A 242 6.68 1.63 8.92
C GLN A 242 7.92 1.60 8.03
N PRO A 243 8.71 2.70 7.93
CA PRO A 243 9.95 2.78 7.16
C PRO A 243 11.08 2.01 7.86
N ILE A 244 10.94 0.68 7.88
CA ILE A 244 11.87 -0.29 8.46
C ILE A 244 12.17 -1.28 7.35
N GLY A 245 13.40 -1.34 6.87
CA GLY A 245 13.74 -2.15 5.70
C GLY A 245 15.24 -2.26 5.48
N SER A 246 15.63 -3.20 4.62
CA SER A 246 17.04 -3.46 4.37
C SER A 246 17.81 -2.27 3.79
N VAL A 247 17.13 -1.39 3.03
CA VAL A 247 17.74 -0.20 2.40
C VAL A 247 18.35 0.77 3.42
N PHE A 248 17.83 0.82 4.65
CA PHE A 248 18.39 1.69 5.68
C PHE A 248 19.74 1.18 6.21
N ILE A 249 19.99 -0.12 6.12
CA ILE A 249 21.31 -0.71 6.37
C ILE A 249 22.24 -0.33 5.21
N ASP A 250 21.77 -0.49 3.96
CA ASP A 250 22.53 -0.11 2.77
C ASP A 250 22.98 1.36 2.83
N ARG A 251 22.06 2.30 3.15
CA ARG A 251 22.35 3.73 3.29
C ARG A 251 23.36 4.04 4.38
N LYS A 252 23.26 3.39 5.54
CA LYS A 252 24.21 3.60 6.65
C LYS A 252 25.62 3.13 6.31
N ILE A 253 25.74 1.98 5.65
CA ILE A 253 27.03 1.45 5.22
C ILE A 253 27.59 2.27 4.06
N HIS A 254 26.76 2.70 3.11
CA HIS A 254 27.17 3.62 2.05
C HIS A 254 27.75 4.92 2.63
N HIS A 255 27.08 5.52 3.61
CA HIS A 255 27.55 6.73 4.29
C HIS A 255 28.89 6.50 5.03
N LEU A 256 29.03 5.38 5.74
CA LEU A 256 30.29 4.99 6.41
C LEU A 256 31.44 4.87 5.39
N ILE A 257 31.20 4.22 4.25
CA ILE A 257 32.18 4.08 3.18
C ILE A 257 32.54 5.45 2.62
N CYS A 258 31.56 6.31 2.32
CA CYS A 258 31.80 7.67 1.84
C CYS A 258 32.69 8.48 2.79
N GLN A 259 32.38 8.45 4.10
CA GLN A 259 33.17 9.15 5.12
C GLN A 259 34.62 8.67 5.17
N ARG A 260 34.86 7.36 5.00
CA ARG A 260 36.21 6.79 4.96
C ARG A 260 36.94 7.14 3.68
N LEU A 261 36.26 7.07 2.53
CA LEU A 261 36.80 7.42 1.23
C LEU A 261 37.13 8.92 1.10
N GLU A 262 36.38 9.81 1.74
CA GLU A 262 36.68 11.26 1.71
C GLU A 262 38.06 11.58 2.32
N LYS A 263 38.52 10.78 3.30
CA LYS A 263 39.85 10.93 3.90
C LYS A 263 41.00 10.66 2.92
N VAL A 264 40.71 9.89 1.86
CA VAL A 264 41.68 9.44 0.86
C VAL A 264 41.26 9.86 -0.54
N ARG A 265 40.47 10.94 -0.64
CA ARG A 265 39.89 11.43 -1.90
C ARG A 265 40.93 11.64 -3.00
N ASP A 266 42.11 12.13 -2.65
CA ASP A 266 43.20 12.40 -3.59
C ASP A 266 43.74 11.12 -4.27
N HIS A 267 43.41 9.94 -3.74
CA HIS A 267 43.78 8.64 -4.30
C HIS A 267 42.71 8.02 -5.21
N LEU A 268 41.52 8.62 -5.31
CA LEU A 268 40.38 8.04 -6.03
C LEU A 268 40.18 8.69 -7.40
N GLU A 269 39.89 7.89 -8.42
CA GLU A 269 39.45 8.41 -9.72
C GLU A 269 37.96 8.78 -9.75
N LEU A 270 37.18 8.12 -8.88
CA LEU A 270 35.74 8.31 -8.74
C LEU A 270 35.44 9.21 -7.56
N SER A 271 34.27 9.84 -7.56
CA SER A 271 33.80 10.50 -6.34
C SER A 271 33.65 9.44 -5.22
N PRO A 272 33.87 9.79 -3.94
CA PRO A 272 33.61 8.90 -2.82
C PRO A 272 32.21 8.28 -2.84
N SER A 273 31.21 9.04 -3.29
CA SER A 273 29.82 8.56 -3.42
C SER A 273 29.66 7.48 -4.48
N ASP A 274 30.25 7.68 -5.67
CA ASP A 274 30.17 6.72 -6.77
C ASP A 274 30.94 5.43 -6.42
N ALA A 275 32.13 5.57 -5.84
CA ALA A 275 32.92 4.43 -5.38
C ALA A 275 32.17 3.64 -4.28
N ALA A 276 31.59 4.34 -3.30
CA ALA A 276 30.78 3.71 -2.26
C ALA A 276 29.56 2.97 -2.85
N TRP A 277 28.93 3.53 -3.88
CA TRP A 277 27.80 2.90 -4.56
C TRP A 277 28.16 1.54 -5.16
N ILE A 278 29.28 1.48 -5.89
CA ILE A 278 29.84 0.24 -6.45
C ILE A 278 30.20 -0.73 -5.32
N MET A 279 30.84 -0.26 -4.25
CA MET A 279 31.22 -1.09 -3.09
C MET A 279 30.02 -1.71 -2.37
N THR A 280 28.89 -0.99 -2.30
CA THR A 280 27.63 -1.47 -1.72
C THR A 280 26.81 -2.35 -2.67
N SER A 281 27.32 -2.62 -3.87
CA SER A 281 26.72 -3.55 -4.82
C SER A 281 27.37 -4.94 -4.72
N GLY A 282 26.82 -5.94 -5.43
CA GLY A 282 27.45 -7.25 -5.60
C GLY A 282 27.80 -7.98 -4.30
N ARG A 283 29.09 -7.96 -3.92
CA ARG A 283 29.62 -8.70 -2.76
C ARG A 283 28.99 -8.26 -1.44
N PHE A 284 28.82 -6.96 -1.23
CA PHE A 284 28.18 -6.45 -0.01
C PHE A 284 26.75 -6.98 0.12
N GLN A 285 25.94 -6.88 -0.94
CA GLN A 285 24.55 -7.35 -0.91
C GLN A 285 24.46 -8.85 -0.56
N ARG A 286 25.32 -9.70 -1.16
CA ARG A 286 25.36 -11.13 -0.84
C ARG A 286 25.68 -11.39 0.63
N LEU A 287 26.69 -10.69 1.16
CA LEU A 287 27.15 -10.89 2.54
C LEU A 287 26.19 -10.30 3.58
N LYS A 288 25.56 -9.16 3.28
CA LYS A 288 24.47 -8.59 4.09
C LYS A 288 23.28 -9.55 4.18
N CYS A 289 22.87 -10.16 3.07
CA CYS A 289 21.77 -11.12 3.06
C CYS A 289 22.10 -12.41 3.82
N ALA A 290 23.38 -12.78 3.91
CA ALA A 290 23.85 -13.94 4.68
C ALA A 290 24.15 -13.61 6.16
N PHE A 291 23.88 -12.38 6.61
CA PHE A 291 24.14 -11.95 7.98
C PHE A 291 23.30 -12.75 9.00
N GLY A 292 23.96 -13.21 10.07
CA GLY A 292 23.37 -14.11 11.06
C GLY A 292 23.50 -15.61 10.73
N THR A 293 24.27 -15.99 9.71
CA THR A 293 24.64 -17.39 9.43
C THR A 293 26.09 -17.68 9.81
N ASP A 294 26.42 -18.96 10.00
CA ASP A 294 27.80 -19.42 10.26
C ASP A 294 28.79 -19.11 9.12
N ALA A 295 28.31 -18.63 7.97
CA ALA A 295 29.14 -18.24 6.83
C ALA A 295 30.01 -17.00 7.11
N ILE A 296 29.78 -16.30 8.23
CA ILE A 296 30.55 -15.12 8.65
C ILE A 296 31.62 -15.54 9.65
N LEU A 297 32.69 -16.16 9.12
CA LEU A 297 33.79 -16.68 9.93
C LEU A 297 34.92 -15.66 10.18
N THR A 298 34.83 -14.47 9.58
CA THR A 298 35.87 -13.44 9.70
C THR A 298 35.39 -12.28 10.56
N PRO A 299 36.27 -11.60 11.31
CA PRO A 299 35.89 -10.42 12.10
C PRO A 299 35.58 -9.18 11.23
N TRP A 300 35.95 -9.22 9.94
CA TRP A 300 35.81 -8.10 9.02
C TRP A 300 35.06 -8.51 7.75
N LEU A 301 34.19 -7.62 7.29
CA LEU A 301 33.73 -7.54 5.91
C LEU A 301 34.80 -6.80 5.10
N LYS A 302 35.26 -7.43 4.00
CA LYS A 302 36.25 -6.83 3.09
C LYS A 302 35.61 -6.48 1.76
N LEU A 303 35.69 -5.21 1.38
CA LEU A 303 35.14 -4.69 0.11
C LEU A 303 36.27 -4.06 -0.71
N ASP A 304 36.40 -4.50 -1.96
CA ASP A 304 37.38 -3.91 -2.90
C ASP A 304 37.01 -2.45 -3.17
N VAL A 305 37.99 -1.54 -3.06
CA VAL A 305 37.78 -0.13 -3.38
C VAL A 305 38.00 0.05 -4.89
N PRO A 306 37.01 0.52 -5.66
CA PRO A 306 37.16 0.71 -7.09
C PRO A 306 38.36 1.59 -7.42
N THR A 307 39.07 1.28 -8.49
CA THR A 307 40.24 2.04 -9.00
C THR A 307 41.50 2.02 -8.13
N LEU A 308 41.46 1.45 -6.91
CA LEU A 308 42.67 1.23 -6.11
C LEU A 308 43.34 -0.10 -6.46
N GLY A 309 44.66 -0.07 -6.64
CA GLY A 309 45.46 -1.26 -6.86
C GLY A 309 45.62 -2.12 -5.59
N PRO A 310 45.82 -3.45 -5.72
CA PRO A 310 45.81 -4.39 -4.59
C PRO A 310 47.01 -4.27 -3.64
N ILE A 311 47.90 -3.29 -3.82
CA ILE A 311 49.15 -3.11 -3.07
C ILE A 311 49.10 -1.82 -2.22
N LEU A 312 48.06 -1.00 -2.36
CA LEU A 312 47.94 0.26 -1.63
C LEU A 312 47.24 0.04 -0.28
N ASP A 313 47.94 0.40 0.80
CA ASP A 313 47.41 0.46 2.15
C ASP A 313 47.17 1.93 2.53
N LEU A 314 45.96 2.24 3.00
CA LEU A 314 45.56 3.57 3.49
C LEU A 314 44.90 3.41 4.87
N PRO A 315 45.70 3.25 5.95
CA PRO A 315 45.19 2.94 7.29
C PRO A 315 44.20 3.96 7.85
N GLU A 316 44.30 5.23 7.48
CA GLU A 316 43.40 6.33 7.88
C GLU A 316 41.94 6.11 7.44
N ALA A 317 41.74 5.32 6.38
CA ALA A 317 40.46 4.90 5.83
C ALA A 317 40.15 3.41 6.08
N GLU A 318 41.00 2.71 6.86
CA GLU A 318 40.94 1.26 7.10
C GLU A 318 41.01 0.42 5.81
N ILE A 319 41.80 0.88 4.84
CA ILE A 319 42.01 0.19 3.56
C ILE A 319 43.34 -0.56 3.62
N TYR A 320 43.31 -1.86 3.32
CA TYR A 320 44.49 -2.71 3.24
C TYR A 320 44.42 -3.59 1.99
N ASN A 321 45.50 -3.67 1.23
CA ASN A 321 45.57 -4.37 -0.06
C ASN A 321 44.45 -3.92 -1.02
N GLY A 322 44.17 -2.62 -1.07
CA GLY A 322 43.07 -2.06 -1.88
C GLY A 322 41.65 -2.43 -1.40
N GLN A 323 41.50 -3.06 -0.23
CA GLN A 323 40.20 -3.45 0.34
C GLN A 323 39.89 -2.65 1.60
N MET A 324 38.71 -2.05 1.67
CA MET A 324 38.21 -1.47 2.90
C MET A 324 37.75 -2.59 3.84
N HIS A 325 38.26 -2.57 5.06
CA HIS A 325 37.84 -3.48 6.13
C HIS A 325 36.76 -2.80 6.97
N ILE A 326 35.59 -3.42 7.08
CA ILE A 326 34.47 -2.95 7.91
C ILE A 326 34.23 -4.01 8.97
N ALA A 327 34.21 -3.64 10.25
CA ALA A 327 33.96 -4.60 11.32
C ALA A 327 32.51 -5.11 11.23
N TRP A 328 32.30 -6.42 11.45
CA TRP A 328 30.94 -6.95 11.47
C TRP A 328 30.07 -6.35 12.57
N ASP A 329 30.66 -5.87 13.66
CA ASP A 329 29.94 -5.14 14.71
C ASP A 329 29.28 -3.87 14.15
N GLN A 330 29.91 -3.16 13.20
CA GLN A 330 29.31 -1.97 12.56
C GLN A 330 28.10 -2.35 11.68
N ILE A 331 28.15 -3.51 11.02
CA ILE A 331 27.00 -4.06 10.29
C ILE A 331 25.91 -4.47 11.28
N LYS A 332 26.29 -5.14 12.37
CA LYS A 332 25.38 -5.57 13.43
C LYS A 332 24.63 -4.40 14.04
N ASP A 333 25.30 -3.29 14.35
CA ASP A 333 24.67 -2.07 14.88
C ASP A 333 23.58 -1.53 13.93
N CYS A 334 23.80 -1.62 12.62
CA CYS A 334 22.81 -1.23 11.62
C CYS A 334 21.60 -2.17 11.61
N PHE A 335 21.82 -3.48 11.75
CA PHE A 335 20.74 -4.46 11.90
C PHE A 335 19.98 -4.26 13.21
N ASP A 336 20.68 -4.07 14.33
CA ASP A 336 20.09 -3.87 15.66
C ASP A 336 19.19 -2.65 15.71
N LEU A 337 19.58 -1.56 15.04
CA LEU A 337 18.71 -0.41 14.90
C LEU A 337 17.39 -0.76 14.21
N MET A 338 17.43 -1.55 13.14
CA MET A 338 16.21 -1.97 12.44
C MET A 338 15.39 -2.95 13.28
N VAL A 339 16.03 -3.92 13.94
CA VAL A 339 15.40 -4.88 14.85
C VAL A 339 14.68 -4.16 15.99
N ASN A 340 15.30 -3.14 16.61
CA ASN A 340 14.67 -2.36 17.66
C ASN A 340 13.43 -1.60 17.18
N LYS A 341 13.44 -1.08 15.95
CA LYS A 341 12.24 -0.48 15.34
C LYS A 341 11.15 -1.55 15.11
N MET A 342 11.51 -2.74 14.61
CA MET A 342 10.57 -3.85 14.45
C MET A 342 9.96 -4.26 15.78
N TYR A 343 10.75 -4.34 16.85
CA TYR A 343 10.27 -4.63 18.19
C TYR A 343 9.21 -3.63 18.64
N THR A 344 9.47 -2.33 18.46
CA THR A 344 8.50 -1.29 18.83
C THR A 344 7.20 -1.43 18.06
N LEU A 345 7.29 -1.70 16.75
CA LEU A 345 6.12 -1.92 15.89
C LEU A 345 5.30 -3.14 16.34
N LEU A 346 5.95 -4.30 16.50
CA LEU A 346 5.28 -5.54 16.86
C LEU A 346 4.71 -5.47 18.29
N ASP A 347 5.45 -4.96 19.26
CA ASP A 347 4.95 -4.74 20.62
C ASP A 347 3.71 -3.84 20.63
N GLY A 348 3.69 -2.80 19.78
CA GLY A 348 2.53 -1.92 19.62
C GLY A 348 1.29 -2.68 19.15
N HIS A 349 1.41 -3.56 18.16
CA HIS A 349 0.30 -4.40 17.70
C HIS A 349 -0.16 -5.41 18.75
N ILE A 350 0.76 -6.08 19.44
CA ILE A 350 0.43 -7.06 20.48
C ILE A 350 -0.30 -6.37 21.64
N LYS A 351 0.17 -5.18 22.08
CA LYS A 351 -0.50 -4.38 23.12
C LYS A 351 -1.90 -3.93 22.71
N ARG A 352 -2.08 -3.45 21.48
CA ARG A 352 -3.41 -3.08 20.96
C ARG A 352 -4.34 -4.27 20.90
N MET A 353 -3.83 -5.44 20.54
CA MET A 353 -4.60 -6.68 20.55
C MET A 353 -5.04 -7.02 21.98
N HIS A 354 -4.14 -6.96 22.97
CA HIS A 354 -4.48 -7.17 24.38
C HIS A 354 -5.60 -6.25 24.89
N SER A 355 -5.53 -4.97 24.54
CA SER A 355 -6.55 -3.99 24.97
C SER A 355 -7.94 -4.26 24.38
N LYS A 356 -8.01 -4.83 23.17
CA LYS A 356 -9.27 -5.04 22.44
C LYS A 356 -9.81 -6.47 22.59
N TYR A 357 -8.93 -7.46 22.66
CA TYR A 357 -9.22 -8.89 22.72
C TYR A 357 -8.35 -9.57 23.79
N PRO A 358 -8.55 -9.26 25.09
CA PRO A 358 -7.66 -9.76 26.16
C PRO A 358 -7.64 -11.29 26.30
N GLY A 359 -8.65 -12.00 25.79
CA GLY A 359 -8.73 -13.46 25.83
C GLY A 359 -8.12 -14.19 24.63
N ASP A 360 -7.76 -13.49 23.56
CA ASP A 360 -7.24 -14.10 22.34
C ASP A 360 -5.72 -14.26 22.41
N GLN A 361 -5.15 -15.28 21.75
CA GLN A 361 -3.69 -15.49 21.68
C GLN A 361 -3.22 -15.40 20.24
N ILE A 362 -2.10 -14.74 19.99
CA ILE A 362 -1.40 -14.78 18.70
C ILE A 362 -0.62 -16.09 18.65
N THR A 363 -1.09 -17.01 17.82
CA THR A 363 -0.48 -18.33 17.65
C THR A 363 0.81 -18.25 16.83
N TYR A 364 0.82 -17.43 15.77
CA TYR A 364 1.92 -17.38 14.81
C TYR A 364 2.34 -15.94 14.47
N LEU A 365 3.65 -15.71 14.43
CA LEU A 365 4.28 -14.59 13.73
C LEU A 365 4.86 -15.11 12.41
N VAL A 366 4.27 -14.72 11.29
CA VAL A 366 4.71 -15.15 9.95
C VAL A 366 5.56 -14.05 9.32
N LEU A 367 6.85 -14.34 9.15
CA LEU A 367 7.80 -13.46 8.49
C LEU A 367 7.74 -13.65 6.97
N SER A 368 7.79 -12.53 6.27
CA SER A 368 7.88 -12.49 4.81
C SER A 368 8.68 -11.27 4.34
N GLY A 369 8.85 -11.14 3.03
CA GLY A 369 9.67 -10.12 2.41
C GLY A 369 11.17 -10.45 2.40
N GLY A 370 11.92 -9.70 1.61
CA GLY A 370 13.36 -9.91 1.44
C GLY A 370 14.15 -9.66 2.73
N PHE A 371 13.73 -8.70 3.55
CA PHE A 371 14.35 -8.39 4.84
C PHE A 371 13.86 -9.35 5.94
N GLY A 372 12.59 -9.74 5.94
CA GLY A 372 12.05 -10.74 6.88
C GLY A 372 12.64 -12.15 6.67
N SER A 373 13.25 -12.41 5.51
CA SER A 373 14.03 -13.62 5.25
C SER A 373 15.43 -13.61 5.90
N SER A 374 15.82 -12.52 6.56
CA SER A 374 17.13 -12.39 7.23
C SER A 374 17.25 -13.38 8.39
N PRO A 375 18.28 -14.26 8.39
CA PRO A 375 18.54 -15.17 9.51
C PRO A 375 18.73 -14.43 10.84
N TYR A 376 19.44 -13.31 10.82
CA TYR A 376 19.66 -12.47 12.01
C TYR A 376 18.35 -11.95 12.60
N ILE A 377 17.48 -11.37 11.78
CA ILE A 377 16.20 -10.80 12.24
C ILE A 377 15.30 -11.89 12.79
N ARG A 378 15.23 -13.02 12.08
CA ARG A 378 14.42 -14.16 12.52
C ARG A 378 14.88 -14.65 13.89
N GLN A 379 16.19 -14.76 14.12
CA GLN A 379 16.73 -15.16 15.41
C GLN A 379 16.38 -14.15 16.51
N CYS A 380 16.59 -12.85 16.27
CA CYS A 380 16.20 -11.80 17.21
C CYS A 380 14.70 -11.86 17.59
N LEU A 381 13.82 -12.07 16.61
CA LEU A 381 12.38 -12.19 16.86
C LEU A 381 12.01 -13.47 17.62
N ILE A 382 12.72 -14.59 17.38
CA ILE A 382 12.57 -15.81 18.18
C ILE A 382 12.98 -15.56 19.64
N ASP A 383 14.11 -14.90 19.85
CA ASP A 383 14.63 -14.62 21.20
C ASP A 383 13.69 -13.69 21.98
N ARG A 384 13.06 -12.72 21.30
CA ARG A 384 12.13 -11.77 21.93
C ARG A 384 10.72 -12.32 22.13
N PHE A 385 10.19 -13.07 21.16
CA PHE A 385 8.77 -13.40 21.09
C PHE A 385 8.45 -14.89 21.07
N GLY A 386 9.46 -15.76 20.96
CA GLY A 386 9.26 -17.20 20.95
C GLY A 386 8.84 -17.74 22.32
N GLY A 387 8.38 -19.00 22.36
CA GLY A 387 7.91 -19.64 23.59
C GLY A 387 8.95 -19.75 24.73
N SER A 388 10.24 -19.47 24.48
CA SER A 388 11.31 -19.44 25.48
C SER A 388 11.73 -18.03 25.91
N ALA A 389 11.04 -16.97 25.45
CA ALA A 389 11.37 -15.59 25.78
C ALA A 389 11.12 -15.27 27.26
N GLU A 390 11.99 -14.46 27.87
CA GLU A 390 11.90 -14.10 29.31
C GLU A 390 10.74 -13.16 29.63
N ASN A 391 10.38 -12.27 28.70
CA ASN A 391 9.35 -11.24 28.89
C ASN A 391 8.15 -11.50 27.95
N LYS A 392 7.37 -12.53 28.26
CA LYS A 392 6.20 -12.91 27.45
C LYS A 392 5.09 -11.87 27.55
N HIS A 393 4.53 -11.50 26.41
CA HIS A 393 3.28 -10.74 26.37
C HIS A 393 2.11 -11.69 26.69
N PRO A 394 1.10 -11.26 27.47
CA PRO A 394 -0.07 -12.10 27.77
C PRO A 394 -0.85 -12.62 26.56
N ASN A 395 -0.61 -12.11 25.36
CA ASN A 395 -1.28 -12.52 24.13
C ASN A 395 -0.33 -13.19 23.12
N ALA A 396 0.89 -13.49 23.54
CA ALA A 396 1.93 -14.09 22.70
C ALA A 396 2.79 -15.05 23.53
N GLU A 397 2.19 -15.75 24.50
CA GLU A 397 2.95 -16.57 25.45
C GLU A 397 3.71 -17.72 24.76
N ASP A 398 3.09 -18.34 23.76
CA ASP A 398 3.69 -19.45 23.00
C ASP A 398 3.70 -19.16 21.49
N MET A 399 3.88 -17.89 21.12
CA MET A 399 3.88 -17.48 19.72
C MET A 399 5.02 -18.16 18.95
N GLN A 400 4.68 -18.85 17.86
CA GLN A 400 5.66 -19.49 17.00
C GLN A 400 6.06 -18.56 15.84
N ILE A 401 7.38 -18.40 15.63
CA ILE A 401 7.93 -17.58 14.55
C ILE A 401 8.16 -18.46 13.31
N LEU A 402 7.37 -18.21 12.28
CA LEU A 402 7.40 -18.92 11.00
C LEU A 402 8.00 -18.03 9.91
N LEU A 403 8.54 -18.67 8.87
CA LEU A 403 8.90 -18.02 7.61
C LEU A 403 7.91 -18.52 6.56
N ALA A 404 7.33 -17.62 5.76
CA ALA A 404 6.51 -18.01 4.61
C ALA A 404 7.33 -18.86 3.62
N ASP A 405 6.70 -19.78 2.90
CA ASP A 405 7.39 -20.71 1.98
C ASP A 405 8.14 -19.96 0.86
N GLU A 406 7.47 -18.99 0.22
CA GLU A 406 8.09 -18.08 -0.74
C GLU A 406 8.06 -16.63 -0.22
N PRO A 407 8.92 -16.25 0.74
CA PRO A 407 8.78 -15.01 1.49
C PRO A 407 8.88 -13.77 0.61
N GLN A 408 9.67 -13.83 -0.47
CA GLN A 408 9.81 -12.73 -1.42
C GLN A 408 8.62 -12.60 -2.38
N LEU A 409 7.74 -13.61 -2.49
CA LEU A 409 6.64 -13.65 -3.45
C LEU A 409 5.25 -13.52 -2.82
N VAL A 410 5.16 -13.46 -1.48
CA VAL A 410 3.89 -13.45 -0.75
C VAL A 410 2.92 -12.36 -1.24
N VAL A 411 3.42 -11.14 -1.50
CA VAL A 411 2.58 -10.02 -1.94
C VAL A 411 2.02 -10.31 -3.33
N VAL A 412 2.90 -10.65 -4.28
CA VAL A 412 2.49 -10.82 -5.68
C VAL A 412 1.60 -12.06 -5.87
N HIS A 413 1.85 -13.14 -5.12
CA HIS A 413 0.98 -14.31 -5.10
C HIS A 413 -0.34 -14.03 -4.39
N GLY A 414 -0.31 -13.35 -3.24
CA GLY A 414 -1.50 -12.97 -2.47
C GLY A 414 -2.50 -12.14 -3.28
N LEU A 415 -2.02 -11.19 -4.09
CA LEU A 415 -2.86 -10.43 -5.03
C LEU A 415 -3.60 -11.35 -6.02
N VAL A 416 -2.89 -12.31 -6.61
CA VAL A 416 -3.47 -13.24 -7.60
C VAL A 416 -4.42 -14.22 -6.90
N LEU A 417 -4.04 -14.77 -5.74
CA LEU A 417 -4.84 -15.70 -4.94
C LEU A 417 -6.19 -15.10 -4.54
N ASP A 418 -6.20 -13.87 -4.01
CA ASP A 418 -7.44 -13.15 -3.66
C ASP A 418 -8.36 -13.03 -4.88
N ARG A 419 -7.79 -12.63 -6.01
CA ARG A 419 -8.58 -12.39 -7.21
C ARG A 419 -9.14 -13.66 -7.83
N ILE A 420 -8.35 -14.72 -7.94
CA ILE A 420 -8.84 -16.00 -8.48
C ILE A 420 -9.88 -16.63 -7.57
N GLN A 421 -9.76 -16.49 -6.24
CA GLN A 421 -10.78 -16.92 -5.30
C GLN A 421 -12.11 -16.19 -5.58
N ARG A 422 -12.06 -14.88 -5.73
CA ARG A 422 -13.25 -14.07 -6.06
C ARG A 422 -13.88 -14.49 -7.38
N ILE A 423 -13.09 -14.78 -8.41
CA ILE A 423 -13.59 -15.24 -9.73
C ILE A 423 -14.22 -16.64 -9.63
N LYS A 424 -13.55 -17.60 -8.99
CA LYS A 424 -13.98 -19.00 -8.94
C LYS A 424 -15.15 -19.25 -8.00
N ARG A 425 -15.20 -18.53 -6.88
CA ARG A 425 -16.08 -18.84 -5.74
C ARG A 425 -17.04 -17.71 -5.38
N GLY A 426 -16.80 -16.48 -5.86
CA GLY A 426 -17.58 -15.31 -5.43
C GLY A 426 -17.38 -14.94 -3.96
N VAL A 427 -16.29 -15.42 -3.33
CA VAL A 427 -15.98 -15.19 -1.91
C VAL A 427 -14.89 -14.15 -1.78
N PHE A 428 -15.10 -13.18 -0.90
CA PHE A 428 -14.09 -12.20 -0.50
C PHE A 428 -13.26 -12.74 0.66
N THR A 429 -11.94 -12.54 0.59
CA THR A 429 -11.03 -13.01 1.64
C THR A 429 -11.23 -12.24 2.94
N PHE A 430 -11.48 -10.94 2.86
CA PHE A 430 -11.75 -10.08 4.02
C PHE A 430 -13.25 -9.77 4.13
N GLY A 431 -13.91 -10.27 5.17
CA GLY A 431 -15.33 -10.00 5.43
C GLY A 431 -15.59 -8.57 5.93
N SER A 432 -14.64 -8.03 6.69
CA SER A 432 -14.60 -6.65 7.14
C SER A 432 -13.17 -6.12 7.08
N ARG A 433 -13.04 -4.80 6.98
CA ARG A 433 -11.76 -4.08 6.94
C ARG A 433 -11.67 -3.05 8.05
N CYS A 434 -10.48 -2.82 8.58
CA CYS A 434 -10.24 -1.73 9.52
C CYS A 434 -9.52 -0.59 8.80
N ALA A 435 -10.19 0.55 8.59
CA ALA A 435 -9.56 1.69 7.93
C ALA A 435 -8.41 2.28 8.77
N PRO A 436 -7.29 2.69 8.14
CA PRO A 436 -6.14 3.27 8.84
C PRO A 436 -6.34 4.74 9.23
N VAL A 437 -7.39 5.39 8.72
CA VAL A 437 -7.77 6.79 8.99
C VAL A 437 -9.29 6.92 9.09
N SER A 438 -9.76 8.01 9.68
CA SER A 438 -11.18 8.32 9.76
C SER A 438 -11.62 9.12 8.54
N TYR A 439 -12.80 8.82 8.00
CA TYR A 439 -13.42 9.56 6.89
C TYR A 439 -14.78 10.11 7.29
N GLY A 440 -15.01 11.37 6.94
CA GLY A 440 -16.21 12.10 7.29
C GLY A 440 -16.76 12.88 6.11
N ILE A 441 -17.96 13.42 6.32
CA ILE A 441 -18.63 14.29 5.37
C ILE A 441 -18.81 15.66 6.01
N MET A 442 -18.45 16.70 5.28
CA MET A 442 -18.75 18.07 5.66
C MET A 442 -20.25 18.32 5.49
N CYS A 443 -20.92 18.75 6.55
CA CYS A 443 -22.35 19.00 6.53
C CYS A 443 -22.76 20.10 7.52
N ASP A 444 -23.98 20.59 7.33
CA ASP A 444 -24.63 21.48 8.28
C ASP A 444 -25.46 20.61 9.25
N LYS A 445 -25.25 20.77 10.57
CA LYS A 445 -26.00 20.03 11.61
C LYS A 445 -27.05 20.92 12.25
N LEU A 446 -28.19 20.36 12.64
CA LEU A 446 -29.18 21.13 13.40
C LEU A 446 -28.54 21.67 14.69
N TYR A 447 -28.76 22.95 14.97
CA TYR A 447 -28.16 23.61 16.12
C TYR A 447 -28.63 22.96 17.43
N ASP A 448 -27.68 22.78 18.33
CA ASP A 448 -27.87 22.17 19.65
C ASP A 448 -27.02 23.00 20.60
N ALA A 449 -27.68 23.66 21.55
CA ALA A 449 -27.05 24.59 22.47
C ALA A 449 -26.04 23.90 23.42
N ASN A 450 -26.05 22.57 23.54
CA ASN A 450 -25.06 21.86 24.35
C ASN A 450 -23.78 21.53 23.57
N LYS A 451 -23.83 21.55 22.24
CA LYS A 451 -22.75 21.07 21.35
C LYS A 451 -22.14 22.17 20.49
N HIS A 452 -22.95 23.14 20.07
CA HIS A 452 -22.60 24.10 19.03
C HIS A 452 -22.45 25.54 19.56
N VAL A 453 -22.15 25.72 20.85
CA VAL A 453 -21.91 27.05 21.42
C VAL A 453 -20.67 27.67 20.79
N GLY A 454 -20.80 28.89 20.25
CA GLY A 454 -19.71 29.59 19.57
C GLY A 454 -19.51 29.19 18.11
N GLU A 455 -20.25 28.20 17.61
CA GLU A 455 -20.22 27.82 16.21
C GLU A 455 -21.03 28.82 15.35
N PRO A 456 -20.52 29.28 14.18
CA PRO A 456 -21.29 29.90 13.13
C PRO A 456 -22.55 29.09 12.78
N VAL A 457 -23.63 29.84 12.65
CA VAL A 457 -24.96 29.31 12.40
C VAL A 457 -25.58 29.93 11.17
N ARG A 458 -26.41 29.15 10.50
CA ARG A 458 -27.24 29.57 9.37
C ARG A 458 -28.69 29.22 9.64
N LEU A 459 -29.57 30.21 9.51
CA LEU A 459 -31.02 30.00 9.57
C LEU A 459 -31.54 29.57 8.19
N ASP A 460 -32.35 28.51 8.13
CA ASP A 460 -33.05 28.11 6.91
C ASP A 460 -34.42 28.78 6.85
N PRO A 461 -34.67 29.74 5.93
CA PRO A 461 -35.94 30.48 5.87
C PRO A 461 -37.15 29.61 5.48
N ARG A 462 -36.92 28.39 4.97
CA ARG A 462 -37.99 27.49 4.50
C ARG A 462 -38.71 26.79 5.65
N ASP A 463 -38.03 26.58 6.77
CA ASP A 463 -38.60 25.95 7.96
C ASP A 463 -38.27 26.66 9.29
N ASN A 464 -37.38 27.66 9.29
CA ASN A 464 -36.81 28.38 10.44
C ASN A 464 -35.92 27.50 11.33
N ASN A 465 -35.40 26.39 10.81
CA ASN A 465 -34.41 25.62 11.54
C ASN A 465 -33.05 26.34 11.48
N MET A 466 -32.37 26.39 12.62
CA MET A 466 -31.02 26.92 12.75
C MET A 466 -30.02 25.77 12.64
N PHE A 467 -29.00 25.92 11.81
CA PHE A 467 -27.97 24.91 11.58
C PHE A 467 -26.60 25.46 11.97
N ALA A 468 -25.78 24.67 12.66
CA ALA A 468 -24.35 24.90 12.78
C ALA A 468 -23.68 24.50 11.46
N VAL A 469 -22.86 25.39 10.90
CA VAL A 469 -22.25 25.21 9.56
C VAL A 469 -20.85 24.61 9.64
N ASP A 470 -20.39 24.02 8.54
CA ASP A 470 -19.04 23.44 8.41
C ASP A 470 -18.71 22.38 9.47
N GLN A 471 -19.73 21.63 9.89
CA GLN A 471 -19.58 20.52 10.83
C GLN A 471 -19.11 19.27 10.10
N ILE A 472 -18.56 18.30 10.85
CA ILE A 472 -18.11 17.03 10.30
C ILE A 472 -18.97 15.91 10.87
N ASP A 473 -19.45 15.04 9.99
CA ASP A 473 -20.10 13.79 10.34
C ASP A 473 -19.18 12.63 9.95
N TRP A 474 -18.51 12.06 10.95
CA TRP A 474 -17.59 10.94 10.76
C TRP A 474 -18.37 9.66 10.46
N LEU A 475 -18.16 9.11 9.26
CA LEU A 475 -18.82 7.89 8.80
C LEU A 475 -17.97 6.66 9.08
N ILE A 476 -16.67 6.80 8.90
CA ILE A 476 -15.68 5.75 9.09
C ILE A 476 -14.74 6.24 10.18
N ILE A 477 -14.56 5.41 11.20
CA ILE A 477 -13.66 5.67 12.31
C ILE A 477 -12.48 4.71 12.19
N GLN A 478 -11.28 5.27 12.31
CA GLN A 478 -10.02 4.50 12.28
C GLN A 478 -10.09 3.27 13.21
N GLY A 479 -9.69 2.11 12.70
CA GLY A 479 -9.62 0.86 13.47
C GLY A 479 -10.96 0.18 13.80
N SER A 480 -12.09 0.79 13.42
CA SER A 480 -13.40 0.12 13.49
C SER A 480 -13.60 -0.82 12.29
N PRO A 481 -14.19 -2.01 12.50
CA PRO A 481 -14.54 -2.91 11.40
C PRO A 481 -15.58 -2.28 10.46
N ILE A 482 -15.31 -2.35 9.17
CA ILE A 482 -16.16 -1.83 8.09
C ILE A 482 -16.55 -3.01 7.20
N PRO A 483 -17.84 -3.26 6.98
CA PRO A 483 -18.27 -4.35 6.11
C PRO A 483 -17.81 -4.07 4.67
N TYR A 484 -17.49 -5.13 3.92
CA TYR A 484 -17.10 -5.01 2.51
C TYR A 484 -18.18 -4.32 1.63
N THR A 485 -19.42 -4.29 2.09
CA THR A 485 -20.54 -3.63 1.42
C THR A 485 -20.54 -2.11 1.59
N GLY A 486 -19.74 -1.56 2.51
CA GLY A 486 -19.67 -0.13 2.82
C GLY A 486 -20.66 0.35 3.88
N ILE A 487 -20.54 1.63 4.25
CA ILE A 487 -21.39 2.31 5.23
C ILE A 487 -22.34 3.26 4.50
N THR A 488 -23.62 3.20 4.85
CA THR A 488 -24.65 4.05 4.26
C THR A 488 -24.96 5.25 5.15
N LYS A 489 -25.13 6.42 4.54
CA LYS A 489 -25.62 7.63 5.19
C LYS A 489 -26.81 8.22 4.45
N GLU A 490 -27.91 8.43 5.17
CA GLU A 490 -29.07 9.17 4.65
C GLU A 490 -28.79 10.67 4.64
N PHE A 491 -29.15 11.31 3.52
CA PHE A 491 -29.11 12.75 3.33
C PHE A 491 -30.49 13.29 3.04
N GLN A 492 -30.76 14.48 3.60
CA GLN A 492 -31.99 15.23 3.36
C GLN A 492 -31.65 16.56 2.72
N LEU A 493 -31.93 16.67 1.42
CA LEU A 493 -31.68 17.88 0.65
C LEU A 493 -32.96 18.71 0.51
N LYS A 494 -32.84 20.02 0.72
CA LYS A 494 -33.92 20.98 0.46
C LYS A 494 -33.50 21.91 -0.68
N VAL A 495 -34.29 21.94 -1.74
CA VAL A 495 -34.00 22.67 -2.97
C VAL A 495 -35.14 23.63 -3.30
N ASP A 496 -34.79 24.83 -3.74
CA ASP A 496 -35.80 25.81 -4.14
C ASP A 496 -36.41 25.43 -5.51
N PRO A 497 -37.68 25.75 -5.76
CA PRO A 497 -38.31 25.48 -7.05
C PRO A 497 -37.52 26.12 -8.22
N GLY A 498 -37.36 25.39 -9.32
CA GLY A 498 -36.55 25.78 -10.48
C GLY A 498 -35.08 25.33 -10.42
N ARG A 499 -34.62 24.78 -9.28
CA ARG A 499 -33.26 24.24 -9.10
C ARG A 499 -33.24 22.74 -8.88
N GLU A 500 -34.33 22.04 -9.20
CA GLU A 500 -34.54 20.63 -8.83
C GLU A 500 -33.51 19.67 -9.43
N ASN A 501 -32.89 20.08 -10.54
CA ASN A 501 -31.91 19.27 -11.28
C ASN A 501 -30.48 19.75 -11.05
N ASP A 502 -30.26 20.70 -10.13
CA ASP A 502 -28.91 21.07 -9.74
C ASP A 502 -28.25 19.88 -9.05
N ASN A 503 -27.01 19.62 -9.42
CA ASN A 503 -26.23 18.61 -8.73
C ASN A 503 -25.90 19.06 -7.31
N TRP A 504 -25.88 18.10 -6.40
CA TRP A 504 -25.54 18.35 -5.01
C TRP A 504 -24.08 18.04 -4.73
N LYS A 505 -23.38 19.03 -4.18
CA LYS A 505 -21.96 18.92 -3.86
C LYS A 505 -21.75 18.50 -2.41
N VAL A 506 -20.97 17.45 -2.22
CA VAL A 506 -20.59 16.93 -0.90
C VAL A 506 -19.09 16.94 -0.79
N GLN A 507 -18.57 17.46 0.31
CA GLN A 507 -17.13 17.42 0.58
C GLN A 507 -16.80 16.25 1.50
N ILE A 508 -15.97 15.33 1.03
CA ILE A 508 -15.38 14.27 1.84
C ILE A 508 -14.13 14.81 2.51
N VAL A 509 -13.96 14.46 3.78
CA VAL A 509 -12.81 14.83 4.60
C VAL A 509 -12.21 13.60 5.26
N MET A 510 -10.95 13.70 5.65
CA MET A 510 -10.25 12.68 6.42
C MET A 510 -9.54 13.29 7.62
N SER A 511 -9.26 12.46 8.62
CA SER A 511 -8.36 12.76 9.73
C SER A 511 -7.50 11.56 10.07
N THR A 512 -6.22 11.82 10.32
CA THR A 512 -5.24 10.86 10.85
C THR A 512 -5.19 10.85 12.38
N LEU A 513 -5.94 11.72 13.04
CA LEU A 513 -6.00 11.79 14.49
C LEU A 513 -6.72 10.56 15.06
N PRO A 514 -6.31 10.10 16.26
CA PRO A 514 -7.00 9.06 17.00
C PRO A 514 -8.50 9.35 17.22
N PRO A 515 -9.35 8.30 17.29
CA PRO A 515 -10.80 8.44 17.43
C PRO A 515 -11.28 9.32 18.60
N ASP A 516 -10.53 9.36 19.69
CA ASP A 516 -10.84 10.09 20.92
C ASP A 516 -10.65 11.62 20.81
N ILE A 517 -9.91 12.08 19.80
CA ILE A 517 -9.64 13.50 19.57
C ILE A 517 -10.04 13.96 18.16
N LEU A 518 -11.01 13.27 17.55
CA LEU A 518 -11.48 13.63 16.21
C LEU A 518 -12.14 15.02 16.20
N PRO A 519 -11.79 15.88 15.23
CA PRO A 519 -12.37 17.21 15.12
C PRO A 519 -13.87 17.21 14.86
N TYR A 520 -14.58 18.20 15.42
CA TYR A 520 -16.04 18.30 15.25
C TYR A 520 -16.45 19.15 14.03
N ASN A 521 -15.59 20.06 13.60
CA ASN A 521 -15.85 21.01 12.52
C ASN A 521 -14.57 21.30 11.71
N MET A 522 -14.73 21.97 10.56
CA MET A 522 -13.64 22.26 9.62
C MET A 522 -12.64 23.33 10.08
N ARG A 523 -12.89 24.02 11.20
CA ARG A 523 -12.01 25.09 11.71
C ARG A 523 -10.99 24.56 12.71
N GLU A 524 -11.23 23.38 13.27
CA GLU A 524 -10.26 22.64 14.05
C GLU A 524 -9.17 22.05 13.16
N LYS A 525 -7.98 21.86 13.73
CA LYS A 525 -6.83 21.27 13.02
C LYS A 525 -6.97 19.76 12.89
N GLY A 526 -6.20 19.16 11.98
CA GLY A 526 -6.17 17.70 11.79
C GLY A 526 -7.28 17.16 10.88
N VAL A 527 -7.93 18.03 10.09
CA VAL A 527 -8.91 17.65 9.07
C VAL A 527 -8.41 18.07 7.69
N GLN A 528 -8.44 17.14 6.74
CA GLN A 528 -8.07 17.42 5.37
C GLN A 528 -9.22 17.10 4.42
N LYS A 529 -9.41 17.97 3.42
CA LYS A 529 -10.36 17.73 2.33
C LYS A 529 -9.78 16.70 1.34
N VAL A 530 -10.58 15.70 1.01
CA VAL A 530 -10.15 14.55 0.19
C VAL A 530 -10.68 14.66 -1.23
N CYS A 531 -11.99 14.73 -1.39
CA CYS A 531 -12.66 14.83 -2.68
C CYS A 531 -14.01 15.53 -2.55
N CYS A 532 -14.50 16.07 -3.66
CA CYS A 532 -15.85 16.60 -3.76
C CYS A 532 -16.69 15.63 -4.62
N LEU A 533 -17.81 15.18 -4.08
CA LEU A 533 -18.81 14.41 -4.81
C LEU A 533 -19.79 15.38 -5.45
N ASP A 534 -20.02 15.22 -6.75
CA ASP A 534 -21.06 15.93 -7.50
C ASP A 534 -22.18 14.91 -7.79
N ILE A 535 -23.26 14.99 -7.01
CA ILE A 535 -24.32 13.98 -6.97
C ILE A 535 -25.51 14.45 -7.81
N ALA A 536 -25.81 13.68 -8.86
CA ALA A 536 -27.00 13.90 -9.68
C ALA A 536 -28.24 13.40 -8.91
N VAL A 537 -29.14 14.32 -8.55
CA VAL A 537 -30.38 14.03 -7.79
C VAL A 537 -31.63 14.07 -8.67
N ASP A 538 -31.47 14.06 -9.99
CA ASP A 538 -32.55 14.03 -10.98
C ASP A 538 -33.40 12.75 -10.85
N ALA A 539 -32.75 11.61 -10.64
CA ALA A 539 -33.38 10.30 -10.51
C ALA A 539 -33.89 9.96 -9.08
N VAL A 540 -33.77 10.89 -8.13
CA VAL A 540 -34.20 10.69 -6.74
C VAL A 540 -35.61 11.24 -6.53
N ASP A 541 -36.43 10.56 -5.72
CA ASP A 541 -37.78 11.01 -5.38
C ASP A 541 -37.81 12.35 -4.62
N LYS A 542 -38.66 13.27 -5.10
CA LYS A 542 -38.80 14.63 -4.58
C LYS A 542 -40.21 14.87 -4.06
N LYS A 543 -40.33 15.49 -2.89
CA LYS A 543 -41.63 15.88 -2.30
C LYS A 543 -41.71 17.39 -2.11
N LEU A 544 -42.64 18.04 -2.81
CA LEU A 544 -42.87 19.47 -2.65
C LEU A 544 -43.49 19.77 -1.28
N LYS A 545 -42.91 20.73 -0.56
CA LYS A 545 -43.33 21.24 0.75
C LYS A 545 -43.76 22.69 0.64
N ASN A 546 -44.58 23.13 1.60
CA ASN A 546 -45.19 24.46 1.66
C ASN A 546 -45.92 24.87 0.35
N ARG A 547 -46.52 23.89 -0.34
CA ARG A 547 -47.18 24.09 -1.65
C ARG A 547 -48.52 24.83 -1.61
N HIS A 548 -49.11 24.98 -0.42
CA HIS A 548 -50.46 25.49 -0.28
C HIS A 548 -50.47 27.01 -0.27
N TRP A 549 -51.49 27.62 -0.87
CA TRP A 549 -51.62 29.07 -1.02
C TRP A 549 -51.57 29.85 0.30
N TYR A 550 -51.95 29.21 1.42
CA TYR A 550 -51.91 29.78 2.77
C TYR A 550 -50.57 29.56 3.49
N SER A 551 -49.57 28.97 2.84
CA SER A 551 -48.24 28.77 3.42
C SER A 551 -47.48 30.10 3.41
N MET A 552 -47.20 30.68 4.58
CA MET A 552 -46.38 31.89 4.68
C MET A 552 -44.89 31.64 4.41
N LYS A 553 -44.44 30.38 4.50
CA LYS A 553 -43.05 29.98 4.28
C LYS A 553 -42.83 29.60 2.81
N PRO A 554 -41.62 29.86 2.24
CA PRO A 554 -41.32 29.51 0.85
C PRO A 554 -41.56 28.03 0.53
N ALA A 555 -42.09 27.74 -0.66
CA ALA A 555 -42.18 26.38 -1.20
C ALA A 555 -40.78 25.83 -1.50
N PHE A 556 -40.57 24.54 -1.26
CA PHE A 556 -39.30 23.87 -1.53
C PHE A 556 -39.50 22.38 -1.81
N TRP A 557 -38.60 21.80 -2.58
CA TRP A 557 -38.50 20.36 -2.78
C TRP A 557 -37.66 19.74 -1.68
N ARG A 558 -38.20 18.69 -1.05
CA ARG A 558 -37.45 17.85 -0.13
C ARG A 558 -37.13 16.53 -0.79
N THR A 559 -35.86 16.20 -0.83
CA THR A 559 -35.31 14.98 -1.42
C THR A 559 -34.59 14.19 -0.33
N VAL A 560 -34.82 12.88 -0.28
CA VAL A 560 -34.15 11.98 0.66
C VAL A 560 -33.47 10.87 -0.14
N PHE A 561 -32.18 10.67 0.08
CA PHE A 561 -31.39 9.64 -0.58
C PHE A 561 -30.27 9.19 0.34
N GLU A 562 -29.63 8.11 -0.05
CA GLU A 562 -28.56 7.49 0.69
C GLU A 562 -27.28 7.52 -0.13
N VAL A 563 -26.18 7.95 0.48
CA VAL A 563 -24.85 7.78 -0.08
C VAL A 563 -24.18 6.65 0.68
N LYS A 564 -23.79 5.62 -0.07
CA LYS A 564 -23.02 4.51 0.46
C LYS A 564 -21.55 4.72 0.17
N VAL A 565 -20.74 4.77 1.21
CA VAL A 565 -19.28 4.87 1.15
C VAL A 565 -18.71 3.47 1.29
N VAL A 566 -18.09 2.95 0.23
CA VAL A 566 -17.45 1.64 0.21
C VAL A 566 -15.94 1.85 0.30
N VAL A 567 -15.35 1.29 1.36
CA VAL A 567 -13.91 1.32 1.61
C VAL A 567 -13.30 0.06 1.07
N GLY A 568 -12.43 0.17 0.06
CA GLY A 568 -11.60 -0.94 -0.36
C GLY A 568 -10.25 -0.97 0.36
N PRO A 569 -9.27 -1.73 -0.14
CA PRO A 569 -7.95 -1.88 0.45
C PRO A 569 -7.22 -0.56 0.73
N ALA A 570 -7.32 0.38 -0.21
CA ALA A 570 -6.71 1.70 -0.11
C ALA A 570 -7.49 2.75 -0.92
N ASP A 571 -8.73 2.45 -1.31
CA ASP A 571 -9.58 3.32 -2.10
C ASP A 571 -10.94 3.57 -1.43
N LEU A 572 -11.59 4.65 -1.86
CA LEU A 572 -12.97 4.97 -1.51
C LEU A 572 -13.80 5.04 -2.77
N SER A 573 -14.94 4.36 -2.76
CA SER A 573 -15.96 4.50 -3.81
C SER A 573 -17.31 4.87 -3.21
N PHE A 574 -18.12 5.55 -4.00
CA PHE A 574 -19.37 6.14 -3.58
C PHE A 574 -20.50 5.61 -4.45
N GLN A 575 -21.62 5.26 -3.83
CA GLN A 575 -22.81 4.78 -4.54
C GLN A 575 -24.03 5.56 -4.07
N LEU A 576 -24.90 5.92 -5.03
CA LEU A 576 -26.18 6.57 -4.73
C LEU A 576 -27.29 5.52 -4.63
N TRP A 577 -28.07 5.60 -3.56
CA TRP A 577 -29.18 4.70 -3.26
C TRP A 577 -30.45 5.50 -2.95
N SER A 578 -31.60 4.96 -3.34
CA SER A 578 -32.92 5.47 -2.96
C SER A 578 -33.91 4.32 -2.81
N LYS A 579 -34.61 4.25 -1.68
CA LYS A 579 -35.58 3.18 -1.36
C LYS A 579 -35.03 1.77 -1.61
N ASP A 580 -33.85 1.49 -1.06
CA ASP A 580 -33.13 0.21 -1.18
C ASP A 580 -32.76 -0.20 -2.61
N LYS A 581 -32.83 0.73 -3.57
CA LYS A 581 -32.38 0.50 -4.95
C LYS A 581 -31.18 1.38 -5.26
N ARG A 582 -30.12 0.74 -5.77
CA ARG A 582 -28.98 1.45 -6.33
C ARG A 582 -29.45 2.24 -7.54
N ILE A 583 -29.22 3.54 -7.52
CA ILE A 583 -29.48 4.38 -8.69
C ILE A 583 -28.34 4.13 -9.66
N LEU A 584 -28.69 3.76 -10.89
CA LEU A 584 -27.78 3.62 -12.03
C LEU A 584 -28.33 4.54 -13.12
N SER A 585 -27.56 5.54 -13.55
CA SER A 585 -27.96 6.39 -14.68
C SER A 585 -27.43 5.77 -15.98
N GLY A 586 -28.32 5.62 -16.97
CA GLY A 586 -27.96 5.04 -18.28
C GLY A 586 -27.11 5.97 -19.17
N LYS A 587 -26.80 7.19 -18.71
CA LYS A 587 -26.05 8.21 -19.48
C LYS A 587 -24.75 8.67 -18.80
N HIS A 588 -24.63 8.56 -17.48
CA HIS A 588 -23.46 9.00 -16.70
C HIS A 588 -23.45 8.32 -15.33
N ASP A 589 -22.31 8.31 -14.64
CA ASP A 589 -22.24 7.84 -13.25
C ASP A 589 -23.04 8.82 -12.36
N PRO A 590 -24.01 8.36 -11.53
CA PRO A 590 -24.80 9.24 -10.64
C PRO A 590 -23.98 10.04 -9.63
N ILE A 591 -22.73 9.64 -9.37
CA ILE A 591 -21.80 10.40 -8.53
C ILE A 591 -20.51 10.64 -9.33
N ALA A 592 -20.23 11.89 -9.68
CA ALA A 592 -18.93 12.28 -10.17
C ALA A 592 -18.01 12.63 -9.00
N VAL A 593 -16.80 12.06 -8.96
CA VAL A 593 -15.83 12.30 -7.88
C VAL A 593 -14.71 13.20 -8.39
N SER A 594 -14.53 14.35 -7.74
CA SER A 594 -13.41 15.26 -8.00
C SER A 594 -12.40 15.15 -6.86
N TRP A 595 -11.34 14.37 -7.07
CA TRP A 595 -10.25 14.19 -6.10
C TRP A 595 -9.38 15.44 -5.96
N MET A 596 -8.99 15.77 -4.74
CA MET A 596 -7.99 16.80 -4.48
C MET A 596 -6.58 16.22 -4.65
N PRO A 597 -5.56 17.05 -4.97
CA PRO A 597 -4.17 16.59 -4.99
C PRO A 597 -3.72 16.07 -3.63
N ALA A 598 -2.90 15.03 -3.61
CA ALA A 598 -2.28 14.53 -2.40
C ALA A 598 -1.37 15.60 -1.78
N GLN A 599 -1.44 15.76 -0.46
CA GLN A 599 -0.67 16.73 0.31
C GLN A 599 0.00 16.04 1.49
N GLY A 600 1.01 16.68 2.10
CA GLY A 600 1.54 16.21 3.38
C GLY A 600 0.42 16.10 4.41
N LEU A 601 0.44 15.03 5.21
CA LEU A 601 -0.51 14.88 6.31
C LEU A 601 -0.13 15.91 7.38
N GLU A 602 -1.08 16.79 7.73
CA GLU A 602 -0.94 17.69 8.86
C GLU A 602 -1.13 16.85 10.13
N GLU A 603 -0.07 16.69 10.92
CA GLU A 603 -0.11 16.04 12.23
C GLU A 603 -0.83 16.92 13.28
#